data_AF-A0A812XW28-F1
#
_entry.id   AF-A0A812XW28-F1
#
_cell.length_a   1.000
_cell.length_b   1.000
_cell.length_c   1.000
_cell.angle_alpha   90.00
_cell.angle_beta   90.00
_cell.angle_gamma   90.00
#
_symmetry.space_group_name_H-M   'P 1'
#
loop_
_entity.id
_entity.type
_entity.pdbx_description
1 polymer ?
#
loop_
_entity_poly.entity_id
_entity_poly.type
_entity_poly.pdbx_seq_one_letter_code
_entity_poly.pdbx_strand_id
1 'polypeptide(L)'
;MATAVYVVSGAGGVGSCVNGVYVRVGILNGKPKYQLQNGRAILYFQDLWKINYRDDESGWYYAHPDDKSETPPSGEWTTEGYFLGNAEPPPSVTVELLTQEIWVSGAGCVGCTVNGLYTRIDSLNGRPKYQQVNGRAIVYFNEHWKINYRDDVSGWYYQHPDTTSETPPNGFWTTEGYFFDDADPPPVVASITHEDASQQDTVLRCARLSVRVRRGPDWCWNQQDGGTGHFGLTIERLSATPGWVGVLWDTGDENNYRVGHDDLHDLVLVTSFRVSGAGGICEFMNGDYVQFDTFNDRPRYRLHGGDAILFFEENWKLGSRHEAGWQYWHPNVSAKTPPTGPWSMVSYSSSPENDFSPAPTVSEINEVVETVGSEVPSGKHSDTADNQICGYDEDWENPEEAQKAKCSICLCVARDALSHGCGELFCEACWIKCQAEDEKCPVCRQDGSTNVAPAYANRRAILNLMMRCPNKCGQCFSLREKDSHLNECAPRTARQLAPVICELCGDVVPADGLERHMEANPGKHMAALLLEVSKLRREIRELKDRETKMSQA
;
A
#
# COMPACT_ATOMS: atom_id res chain seq x y z
N MET A 1 13.99 -12.62 19.96
CA MET A 1 15.18 -11.79 19.72
C MET A 1 15.00 -11.08 18.39
N ALA A 2 14.91 -9.75 18.43
CA ALA A 2 14.93 -8.93 17.22
C ALA A 2 16.22 -9.21 16.44
N THR A 3 16.12 -9.33 15.11
CA THR A 3 17.29 -9.52 14.26
C THR A 3 17.91 -8.16 14.03
N ALA A 4 19.13 -7.95 14.51
CA ALA A 4 19.87 -6.73 14.21
C ALA A 4 20.26 -6.72 12.72
N VAL A 5 19.82 -5.69 12.00
CA VAL A 5 20.28 -5.39 10.63
C VAL A 5 21.16 -4.16 10.65
N TYR A 6 22.05 -4.09 9.67
CA TYR A 6 22.99 -2.98 9.54
C TYR A 6 22.59 -2.14 8.33
N VAL A 7 22.36 -0.85 8.52
CA VAL A 7 22.07 0.05 7.42
C VAL A 7 23.33 0.83 7.09
N VAL A 8 23.82 0.65 5.87
CA VAL A 8 24.95 1.41 5.33
C VAL A 8 24.38 2.58 4.54
N SER A 9 24.78 3.80 4.89
CA SER A 9 24.29 5.01 4.24
C SER A 9 25.41 6.02 4.02
N GLY A 10 25.25 6.93 3.06
CA GLY A 10 26.23 8.00 2.83
C GLY A 10 27.49 7.62 2.04
N ALA A 11 27.67 6.35 1.62
CA ALA A 11 28.76 5.99 0.72
C ALA A 11 28.63 6.72 -0.63
N GLY A 12 29.71 7.34 -1.08
CA GLY A 12 29.76 8.11 -2.32
C GLY A 12 30.62 7.52 -3.42
N GLY A 13 30.65 8.21 -4.56
CA GLY A 13 31.45 7.82 -5.73
C GLY A 13 31.13 6.40 -6.23
N VAL A 14 32.16 5.61 -6.52
CA VAL A 14 32.00 4.21 -6.96
C VAL A 14 31.42 3.30 -5.87
N GLY A 15 31.57 3.68 -4.60
CA GLY A 15 31.04 2.90 -3.48
C GLY A 15 29.59 3.20 -3.14
N SER A 16 28.92 4.13 -3.83
CA SER A 16 27.48 4.41 -3.64
C SER A 16 26.58 3.18 -3.76
N CYS A 17 27.02 2.15 -4.48
CA CYS A 17 26.34 0.86 -4.64
C CYS A 17 26.34 -0.03 -3.38
N VAL A 18 27.05 0.34 -2.31
CA VAL A 18 27.03 -0.39 -1.03
C VAL A 18 26.00 0.15 -0.04
N ASN A 19 25.30 1.24 -0.37
CA ASN A 19 24.26 1.78 0.51
C ASN A 19 23.03 0.86 0.54
N GLY A 20 22.50 0.61 1.73
CA GLY A 20 21.26 -0.13 1.96
C GLY A 20 21.32 -1.03 3.19
N VAL A 21 20.34 -1.93 3.30
CA VAL A 21 20.14 -2.80 4.47
C VAL A 21 20.92 -4.10 4.32
N TYR A 22 21.70 -4.47 5.33
CA TYR A 22 22.53 -5.67 5.36
C TYR A 22 21.94 -6.70 6.32
N VAL A 23 21.70 -7.89 5.78
CA VAL A 23 21.16 -9.05 6.50
C VAL A 23 22.25 -10.09 6.73
N ARG A 24 22.21 -10.79 7.87
CA ARG A 24 23.21 -11.80 8.19
C ARG A 24 23.05 -13.00 7.27
N VAL A 25 24.12 -13.37 6.57
CA VAL A 25 24.13 -14.52 5.64
C VAL A 25 25.02 -15.66 6.11
N GLY A 26 25.88 -15.44 7.11
CA GLY A 26 26.73 -16.51 7.62
C GLY A 26 27.74 -16.09 8.67
N ILE A 27 28.82 -16.86 8.75
CA ILE A 27 29.98 -16.64 9.61
C ILE A 27 31.22 -16.71 8.72
N LEU A 28 32.12 -15.73 8.84
CA LEU A 28 33.42 -15.67 8.18
C LEU A 28 34.48 -15.29 9.21
N ASN A 29 35.62 -16.00 9.22
CA ASN A 29 36.73 -15.78 10.17
C ASN A 29 36.28 -15.74 11.65
N GLY A 30 35.27 -16.55 12.01
CA GLY A 30 34.73 -16.61 13.37
C GLY A 30 33.74 -15.49 13.73
N LYS A 31 33.51 -14.51 12.84
CA LYS A 31 32.58 -13.38 13.05
C LYS A 31 31.42 -13.40 12.03
N PRO A 32 30.29 -12.74 12.30
CA PRO A 32 29.14 -12.77 11.40
C PRO A 32 29.43 -12.06 10.06
N LYS A 33 28.99 -12.67 8.95
CA LYS A 33 29.03 -12.11 7.59
C LYS A 33 27.63 -11.63 7.22
N TYR A 34 27.55 -10.46 6.59
CA TYR A 34 26.30 -9.83 6.16
C TYR A 34 26.34 -9.51 4.66
N GLN A 35 25.19 -9.51 4.02
CA GLN A 35 25.02 -9.17 2.60
C GLN A 35 23.93 -8.13 2.44
N LEU A 36 24.13 -7.21 1.50
CA LEU A 36 23.16 -6.20 1.11
C LEU A 36 21.89 -6.89 0.57
N GLN A 37 20.74 -6.51 1.13
CA GLN A 37 19.43 -7.00 0.71
C GLN A 37 19.21 -6.61 -0.76
N ASN A 38 18.93 -7.59 -1.62
CA ASN A 38 18.80 -7.44 -3.08
C ASN A 38 20.09 -6.98 -3.81
N GLY A 39 21.26 -7.16 -3.19
CA GLY A 39 22.55 -6.76 -3.73
C GLY A 39 23.63 -7.82 -3.58
N ARG A 40 24.80 -7.56 -4.17
CA ARG A 40 25.99 -8.42 -4.02
C ARG A 40 26.99 -7.88 -3.01
N ALA A 41 26.80 -6.67 -2.50
CA ALA A 41 27.73 -6.07 -1.56
C ALA A 41 27.72 -6.86 -0.23
N ILE A 42 28.89 -6.99 0.37
CA ILE A 42 29.07 -7.73 1.63
C ILE A 42 29.70 -6.85 2.69
N LEU A 43 29.34 -7.14 3.94
CA LEU A 43 29.96 -6.59 5.13
C LEU A 43 30.51 -7.77 5.94
N TYR A 44 31.81 -7.76 6.21
CA TYR A 44 32.52 -8.92 6.71
C TYR A 44 33.72 -8.54 7.56
N PHE A 45 34.29 -9.51 8.27
CA PHE A 45 35.48 -9.31 9.09
C PHE A 45 36.69 -10.07 8.54
N GLN A 46 37.79 -9.34 8.34
CA GLN A 46 39.10 -9.90 8.02
C GLN A 46 40.18 -8.92 8.50
N ASP A 47 40.72 -9.19 9.69
CA ASP A 47 41.57 -8.30 10.50
C ASP A 47 40.87 -7.02 10.99
N LEU A 48 40.06 -6.41 10.13
CA LEU A 48 39.15 -5.30 10.39
C LEU A 48 37.77 -5.60 9.81
N TRP A 49 36.76 -4.86 10.25
CA TRP A 49 35.45 -4.84 9.59
C TRP A 49 35.53 -4.09 8.26
N LYS A 50 35.00 -4.72 7.21
CA LYS A 50 35.14 -4.29 5.81
C LYS A 50 33.82 -4.33 5.08
N ILE A 51 33.65 -3.43 4.11
CA ILE A 51 32.55 -3.43 3.15
C ILE A 51 33.13 -3.53 1.74
N ASN A 52 32.60 -4.46 0.96
CA ASN A 52 32.89 -4.59 -0.46
C ASN A 52 31.59 -4.56 -1.28
N TYR A 53 31.65 -4.08 -2.51
CA TYR A 53 30.49 -3.93 -3.40
C TYR A 53 30.06 -5.24 -4.09
N ARG A 54 30.90 -6.28 -4.00
CA ARG A 54 30.63 -7.64 -4.48
C ARG A 54 30.92 -8.63 -3.37
N ASP A 55 30.36 -9.83 -3.51
CA ASP A 55 30.63 -10.96 -2.64
C ASP A 55 32.01 -11.54 -2.96
N ASP A 56 33.03 -10.74 -2.70
CA ASP A 56 34.44 -11.01 -2.90
C ASP A 56 35.18 -10.55 -1.66
N GLU A 57 35.79 -11.50 -0.95
CA GLU A 57 36.46 -11.25 0.32
C GLU A 57 37.89 -10.73 0.11
N SER A 58 38.40 -10.73 -1.13
CA SER A 58 39.78 -10.36 -1.46
C SER A 58 40.07 -8.86 -1.51
N GLY A 59 39.03 -8.02 -1.48
CA GLY A 59 39.15 -6.56 -1.54
C GLY A 59 38.02 -5.84 -0.80
N TRP A 60 38.21 -4.56 -0.53
CA TRP A 60 37.22 -3.72 0.15
C TRP A 60 37.29 -2.28 -0.36
N TYR A 61 36.19 -1.54 -0.20
CA TYR A 61 36.11 -0.10 -0.45
C TYR A 61 36.16 0.68 0.85
N TYR A 62 35.56 0.12 1.90
CA TYR A 62 35.48 0.76 3.21
C TYR A 62 35.90 -0.18 4.31
N ALA A 63 36.54 0.37 5.34
CA ALA A 63 36.95 -0.34 6.54
C ALA A 63 36.67 0.51 7.79
N HIS A 64 36.40 -0.18 8.90
CA HIS A 64 36.33 0.43 10.22
C HIS A 64 37.57 0.06 11.03
N PRO A 65 38.21 1.01 11.75
CA PRO A 65 39.46 0.78 12.47
C PRO A 65 39.32 -0.10 13.74
N ASP A 66 38.12 -0.59 14.05
CA ASP A 66 37.87 -1.45 15.21
C ASP A 66 38.13 -2.92 14.81
N ASP A 67 39.17 -3.50 15.40
CA ASP A 67 39.62 -4.88 15.21
C ASP A 67 39.09 -5.84 16.28
N LYS A 68 38.40 -5.35 17.31
CA LYS A 68 38.02 -6.13 18.50
C LYS A 68 36.54 -6.43 18.57
N SER A 69 35.68 -5.63 17.95
CA SER A 69 34.24 -5.81 18.08
C SER A 69 33.76 -7.17 17.54
N GLU A 70 32.82 -7.80 18.25
CA GLU A 70 32.19 -9.07 17.82
C GLU A 70 31.14 -8.89 16.72
N THR A 71 30.67 -7.67 16.55
CA THR A 71 29.68 -7.26 15.55
C THR A 71 30.19 -6.05 14.78
N PRO A 72 29.65 -5.79 13.58
CA PRO A 72 29.99 -4.60 12.82
C PRO A 72 29.80 -3.32 13.66
N PRO A 73 30.81 -2.44 13.72
CA PRO A 73 30.71 -1.17 14.44
C PRO A 73 29.72 -0.22 13.78
N SER A 74 28.91 0.45 14.61
CA SER A 74 28.08 1.57 14.18
C SER A 74 28.86 2.88 14.15
N GLY A 75 28.47 3.81 13.28
CA GLY A 75 29.08 5.12 13.13
C GLY A 75 29.81 5.25 11.80
N GLU A 76 30.72 6.23 11.73
CA GLU A 76 31.46 6.58 10.52
C GLU A 76 32.53 5.53 10.18
N TRP A 77 32.56 5.12 8.92
CA TRP A 77 33.59 4.25 8.36
C TRP A 77 34.59 5.07 7.56
N THR A 78 35.64 4.43 7.05
CA THR A 78 36.69 5.12 6.29
C THR A 78 37.01 4.37 5.00
N THR A 79 37.74 5.02 4.09
CA THR A 79 38.35 4.40 2.91
C THR A 79 39.72 3.79 3.20
N GLU A 80 40.07 3.56 4.47
CA GLU A 80 41.39 3.07 4.88
C GLU A 80 41.73 1.72 4.21
N GLY A 81 42.91 1.68 3.56
CA GLY A 81 43.36 0.53 2.77
C GLY A 81 42.88 0.53 1.30
N TYR A 82 42.04 1.48 0.89
CA TYR A 82 41.62 1.67 -0.51
C TYR A 82 42.16 2.98 -1.10
N PHE A 83 43.10 2.88 -2.05
CA PHE A 83 43.92 4.02 -2.47
C PHE A 83 43.49 4.73 -3.77
N LEU A 84 42.38 4.31 -4.40
CA LEU A 84 41.94 4.88 -5.68
C LEU A 84 41.20 6.22 -5.55
N GLY A 85 40.81 6.62 -4.34
CA GLY A 85 40.22 7.94 -4.05
C GLY A 85 38.86 8.24 -4.69
N ASN A 86 38.27 7.27 -5.39
CA ASN A 86 36.99 7.39 -6.12
C ASN A 86 35.78 6.90 -5.30
N ALA A 87 35.97 6.49 -4.05
CA ALA A 87 34.94 5.93 -3.16
C ALA A 87 34.47 6.93 -2.08
N GLU A 88 34.82 8.21 -2.19
CA GLU A 88 34.43 9.25 -1.25
C GLU A 88 33.00 9.79 -1.51
N PRO A 89 32.27 10.25 -0.47
CA PRO A 89 32.55 10.10 0.97
C PRO A 89 32.40 8.65 1.49
N PRO A 90 33.03 8.30 2.63
CA PRO A 90 32.82 7.02 3.28
C PRO A 90 31.41 6.93 3.91
N PRO A 91 30.90 5.70 4.13
CA PRO A 91 29.57 5.51 4.71
C PRO A 91 29.55 5.67 6.23
N SER A 92 28.33 5.86 6.74
CA SER A 92 27.95 5.63 8.13
C SER A 92 27.13 4.34 8.23
N VAL A 93 27.39 3.54 9.26
CA VAL A 93 26.67 2.29 9.54
C VAL A 93 25.82 2.44 10.79
N THR A 94 24.52 2.19 10.70
CA THR A 94 23.61 2.16 11.85
C THR A 94 23.09 0.75 12.12
N VAL A 95 22.84 0.44 13.39
CA VAL A 95 22.24 -0.84 13.80
C VAL A 95 20.76 -0.60 14.07
N GLU A 96 19.90 -1.28 13.33
CA GLU A 96 18.46 -1.27 13.52
C GLU A 96 17.98 -2.63 14.03
N LEU A 97 17.05 -2.62 14.98
CA LEU A 97 16.38 -3.83 15.45
C LEU A 97 15.11 -4.00 14.62
N LEU A 98 15.11 -4.93 13.65
CA LEU A 98 13.87 -5.27 12.96
C LEU A 98 12.95 -6.01 13.93
N THR A 99 11.86 -5.35 14.34
CA THR A 99 10.67 -6.04 14.83
C THR A 99 10.04 -6.71 13.63
N GLN A 100 10.07 -8.04 13.59
CA GLN A 100 9.33 -8.78 12.58
C GLN A 100 7.85 -8.51 12.80
N GLU A 101 7.23 -7.84 11.84
CA GLU A 101 5.82 -7.50 11.86
C GLU A 101 5.05 -8.50 11.01
N ILE A 102 3.84 -8.83 11.42
CA ILE A 102 2.92 -9.66 10.64
C ILE A 102 1.58 -8.95 10.56
N TRP A 103 0.93 -9.04 9.40
CA TRP A 103 -0.41 -8.56 9.16
C TRP A 103 -1.37 -9.75 9.11
N VAL A 104 -2.45 -9.67 9.88
CA VAL A 104 -3.55 -10.64 9.83
C VAL A 104 -4.74 -9.95 9.16
N SER A 105 -5.34 -10.56 8.15
CA SER A 105 -6.46 -9.98 7.41
C SER A 105 -7.46 -11.03 6.97
N GLY A 106 -8.69 -10.62 6.68
CA GLY A 106 -9.71 -11.51 6.14
C GLY A 106 -10.34 -12.49 7.13
N ALA A 107 -10.05 -12.38 8.44
CA ALA A 107 -10.84 -13.08 9.46
C ALA A 107 -12.25 -12.46 9.52
N GLY A 108 -13.29 -13.27 9.40
CA GLY A 108 -14.68 -12.82 9.42
C GLY A 108 -15.43 -13.11 10.73
N CYS A 109 -16.67 -12.59 10.79
CA CYS A 109 -17.61 -12.83 11.88
C CYS A 109 -17.01 -12.55 13.27
N VAL A 110 -17.07 -13.48 14.23
CA VAL A 110 -16.52 -13.22 15.59
C VAL A 110 -15.00 -13.04 15.59
N GLY A 111 -14.33 -13.53 14.55
CA GLY A 111 -12.90 -13.42 14.39
C GLY A 111 -12.41 -12.13 13.76
N CYS A 112 -13.29 -11.22 13.30
CA CYS A 112 -12.86 -9.93 12.73
C CYS A 112 -11.93 -9.13 13.65
N THR A 113 -12.05 -9.33 14.96
CA THR A 113 -11.23 -8.72 16.01
C THR A 113 -9.74 -9.07 15.92
N VAL A 114 -9.37 -10.16 15.25
CA VAL A 114 -7.96 -10.56 15.08
C VAL A 114 -7.29 -9.91 13.87
N ASN A 115 -8.02 -9.18 13.02
CA ASN A 115 -7.41 -8.48 11.89
C ASN A 115 -6.55 -7.30 12.34
N GLY A 116 -5.44 -7.05 11.63
CA GLY A 116 -4.57 -5.89 11.84
C GLY A 116 -3.09 -6.24 11.98
N LEU A 117 -2.31 -5.24 12.39
CA LEU A 117 -0.86 -5.33 12.56
C LEU A 117 -0.50 -6.02 13.87
N TYR A 118 0.49 -6.90 13.83
CA TYR A 118 1.06 -7.60 14.97
C TYR A 118 2.56 -7.41 15.02
N THR A 119 3.05 -7.13 16.21
CA THR A 119 4.48 -7.01 16.52
C THR A 119 4.93 -8.20 17.34
N ARG A 120 6.14 -8.70 17.09
CA ARG A 120 6.73 -9.73 17.93
C ARG A 120 6.96 -9.21 19.34
N ILE A 121 6.39 -9.88 20.34
CA ILE A 121 6.51 -9.50 21.76
C ILE A 121 7.37 -10.46 22.58
N ASP A 122 7.43 -11.74 22.21
CA ASP A 122 8.12 -12.76 23.02
C ASP A 122 8.49 -14.01 22.18
N SER A 123 8.83 -15.11 22.86
CA SER A 123 8.93 -16.46 22.33
C SER A 123 8.15 -17.44 23.21
N LEU A 124 7.39 -18.34 22.61
CA LEU A 124 6.64 -19.41 23.27
C LEU A 124 6.93 -20.75 22.57
N ASN A 125 7.20 -21.81 23.33
CA ASN A 125 7.47 -23.15 22.82
C ASN A 125 8.57 -23.21 21.73
N GLY A 126 9.63 -22.39 21.89
CA GLY A 126 10.74 -22.32 20.94
C GLY A 126 10.45 -21.51 19.66
N ARG A 127 9.26 -20.92 19.52
CA ARG A 127 8.85 -20.09 18.37
C ARG A 127 8.49 -18.67 18.81
N PRO A 128 8.50 -17.66 17.91
CA PRO A 128 8.13 -16.30 18.25
C PRO A 128 6.63 -16.15 18.59
N LYS A 129 6.32 -15.32 19.59
CA LYS A 129 4.96 -14.89 19.95
C LYS A 129 4.75 -13.44 19.51
N TYR A 130 3.59 -13.16 18.93
CA TYR A 130 3.21 -11.84 18.42
C TYR A 130 1.94 -11.35 19.10
N GLN A 131 1.82 -10.03 19.25
CA GLN A 131 0.63 -9.36 19.77
C GLN A 131 0.21 -8.22 18.85
N GLN A 132 -1.10 -8.06 18.71
CA GLN A 132 -1.72 -7.03 17.91
C GLN A 132 -1.41 -5.63 18.46
N VAL A 133 -1.00 -4.68 17.60
CA VAL A 133 -0.48 -3.36 18.00
C VAL A 133 -1.50 -2.50 18.76
N ASN A 134 -2.80 -2.69 18.51
CA ASN A 134 -3.90 -1.97 19.18
C ASN A 134 -4.94 -2.91 19.78
N GLY A 135 -4.56 -4.15 20.12
CA GLY A 135 -5.52 -5.13 20.61
C GLY A 135 -4.91 -6.20 21.49
N ARG A 136 -5.73 -7.15 21.89
CA ARG A 136 -5.33 -8.26 22.78
C ARG A 136 -5.10 -9.55 22.03
N ALA A 137 -5.34 -9.58 20.72
CA ALA A 137 -5.14 -10.77 19.94
C ALA A 137 -3.66 -11.14 19.86
N ILE A 138 -3.38 -12.44 19.81
CA ILE A 138 -2.03 -12.99 19.77
C ILE A 138 -1.90 -14.04 18.67
N VAL A 139 -0.69 -14.13 18.11
CA VAL A 139 -0.26 -15.24 17.26
C VAL A 139 0.85 -15.98 17.99
N TYR A 140 0.70 -17.29 18.15
CA TYR A 140 1.60 -18.10 18.97
C TYR A 140 1.71 -19.53 18.44
N PHE A 141 2.73 -20.25 18.90
CA PHE A 141 2.93 -21.66 18.56
C PHE A 141 2.63 -22.57 19.76
N ASN A 142 1.80 -23.58 19.54
CA ASN A 142 1.53 -24.66 20.48
C ASN A 142 1.11 -25.91 19.70
N GLU A 143 2.09 -26.77 19.40
CA GLU A 143 2.04 -27.90 18.44
C GLU A 143 1.77 -27.46 16.99
N HIS A 144 0.85 -26.51 16.80
CA HIS A 144 0.54 -25.80 15.57
C HIS A 144 0.68 -24.28 15.79
N TRP A 145 0.79 -23.53 14.70
CA TRP A 145 0.62 -22.08 14.73
C TRP A 145 -0.86 -21.73 14.96
N LYS A 146 -1.13 -20.82 15.91
CA LYS A 146 -2.48 -20.49 16.40
C LYS A 146 -2.69 -18.98 16.53
N ILE A 147 -3.92 -18.54 16.29
CA ILE A 147 -4.39 -17.17 16.54
C ILE A 147 -5.51 -17.22 17.57
N ASN A 148 -5.41 -16.35 18.58
CA ASN A 148 -6.46 -16.13 19.56
C ASN A 148 -6.78 -14.64 19.66
N TYR A 149 -8.04 -14.28 19.93
CA TYR A 149 -8.49 -12.90 20.06
C TYR A 149 -8.13 -12.26 21.41
N ARG A 150 -7.71 -13.08 22.39
CA ARG A 150 -7.21 -12.66 23.70
C ARG A 150 -5.78 -13.12 23.90
N ASP A 151 -5.08 -12.44 24.80
CA ASP A 151 -3.72 -12.77 25.22
C ASP A 151 -3.74 -13.96 26.21
N ASP A 152 -4.31 -15.08 25.76
CA ASP A 152 -4.28 -16.36 26.45
C ASP A 152 -4.01 -17.49 25.44
N VAL A 153 -3.35 -18.54 25.91
CA VAL A 153 -2.92 -19.69 25.09
C VAL A 153 -3.78 -20.94 25.32
N SER A 154 -4.90 -20.80 26.02
CA SER A 154 -5.85 -21.87 26.37
C SER A 154 -6.87 -22.15 25.28
N GLY A 155 -7.04 -21.23 24.31
CA GLY A 155 -7.91 -21.39 23.16
C GLY A 155 -7.35 -20.77 21.88
N TRP A 156 -7.98 -21.07 20.75
CA TRP A 156 -7.65 -20.47 19.45
C TRP A 156 -8.91 -20.37 18.59
N TYR A 157 -8.97 -19.35 17.74
CA TYR A 157 -9.96 -19.24 16.67
C TYR A 157 -9.45 -19.88 15.38
N TYR A 158 -8.15 -19.72 15.13
CA TYR A 158 -7.52 -20.17 13.88
C TYR A 158 -6.25 -20.94 14.16
N GLN A 159 -5.97 -21.94 13.33
CA GLN A 159 -4.70 -22.65 13.32
C GLN A 159 -4.15 -22.79 11.90
N HIS A 160 -2.86 -23.10 11.79
CA HIS A 160 -2.24 -23.46 10.52
C HIS A 160 -1.72 -24.91 10.58
N PRO A 161 -1.90 -25.71 9.52
CA PRO A 161 -1.51 -27.12 9.52
C PRO A 161 0.01 -27.34 9.56
N ASP A 162 0.80 -26.37 9.11
CA ASP A 162 2.26 -26.42 9.20
C ASP A 162 2.75 -26.29 10.66
N THR A 163 3.38 -27.35 11.15
CA THR A 163 4.00 -27.45 12.48
C THR A 163 5.51 -27.24 12.45
N THR A 164 6.11 -27.20 11.27
CA THR A 164 7.56 -27.18 11.05
C THR A 164 8.13 -25.78 10.90
N SER A 165 7.32 -24.80 10.47
CA SER A 165 7.76 -23.43 10.27
C SER A 165 8.26 -22.75 11.55
N GLU A 166 9.37 -22.02 11.44
CA GLU A 166 9.97 -21.24 12.53
C GLU A 166 9.27 -19.92 12.82
N THR A 167 8.52 -19.41 11.85
CA THR A 167 7.73 -18.17 11.92
C THR A 167 6.27 -18.46 11.56
N PRO A 168 5.32 -17.57 11.91
CA PRO A 168 3.95 -17.72 11.45
C PRO A 168 3.91 -17.93 9.93
N PRO A 169 3.27 -19.00 9.43
CA PRO A 169 3.18 -19.26 8.00
C PRO A 169 2.36 -18.18 7.29
N ASN A 170 2.88 -17.73 6.14
CA ASN A 170 2.15 -16.83 5.26
C ASN A 170 1.04 -17.56 4.52
N GLY A 171 -0.02 -16.83 4.14
CA GLY A 171 -1.14 -17.37 3.39
C GLY A 171 -2.34 -17.71 4.26
N PHE A 172 -3.21 -18.59 3.76
CA PHE A 172 -4.49 -18.91 4.39
C PHE A 172 -4.34 -19.80 5.62
N TRP A 173 -5.01 -19.41 6.69
CA TRP A 173 -5.14 -20.20 7.91
C TRP A 173 -6.50 -20.93 7.90
N THR A 174 -6.74 -21.78 8.90
CA THR A 174 -7.97 -22.59 8.98
C THR A 174 -8.65 -22.40 10.34
N THR A 175 -9.94 -22.72 10.40
CA THR A 175 -10.74 -22.84 11.64
C THR A 175 -10.61 -24.23 12.27
N GLU A 176 -9.68 -25.07 11.79
CA GLU A 176 -9.55 -26.45 12.24
C GLU A 176 -9.28 -26.53 13.75
N GLY A 177 -10.06 -27.37 14.44
CA GLY A 177 -10.00 -27.50 15.90
C GLY A 177 -10.77 -26.44 16.69
N TYR A 178 -11.40 -25.45 16.03
CA TYR A 178 -12.40 -24.57 16.62
C TYR A 178 -13.81 -25.12 16.34
N PHE A 179 -14.63 -25.28 17.38
CA PHE A 179 -15.90 -26.02 17.30
C PHE A 179 -17.13 -25.14 17.04
N PHE A 180 -16.96 -23.83 16.97
CA PHE A 180 -18.06 -22.90 16.69
C PHE A 180 -17.92 -22.41 15.24
N ASP A 181 -18.92 -22.67 14.40
CA ASP A 181 -18.94 -22.31 12.97
C ASP A 181 -19.17 -20.80 12.73
N ASP A 182 -18.71 -19.94 13.66
CA ASP A 182 -18.94 -18.49 13.67
C ASP A 182 -17.65 -17.68 13.42
N ALA A 183 -16.52 -18.35 13.15
CA ALA A 183 -15.22 -17.72 12.90
C ALA A 183 -14.84 -17.68 11.40
N ASP A 184 -15.72 -18.06 10.49
CA ASP A 184 -15.46 -18.02 9.05
C ASP A 184 -15.69 -16.61 8.44
N PRO A 185 -14.94 -16.24 7.37
CA PRO A 185 -13.77 -16.94 6.81
C PRO A 185 -12.52 -16.88 7.71
N PRO A 186 -11.62 -17.87 7.59
CA PRO A 186 -10.33 -17.82 8.26
C PRO A 186 -9.38 -16.78 7.64
N PRO A 187 -8.41 -16.26 8.42
CA PRO A 187 -7.55 -15.18 7.98
C PRO A 187 -6.47 -15.60 6.99
N VAL A 188 -5.93 -14.60 6.30
CA VAL A 188 -4.64 -14.61 5.64
C VAL A 188 -3.63 -13.91 6.55
N VAL A 189 -2.50 -14.57 6.81
CA VAL A 189 -1.36 -13.98 7.52
C VAL A 189 -0.27 -13.64 6.52
N ALA A 190 0.33 -12.47 6.65
CA ALA A 190 1.46 -12.04 5.83
C ALA A 190 2.54 -11.42 6.71
N SER A 191 3.78 -11.86 6.57
CA SER A 191 4.95 -11.17 7.11
C SER A 191 5.12 -9.82 6.42
N ILE A 192 5.17 -8.74 7.19
CA ILE A 192 5.45 -7.39 6.65
C ILE A 192 6.95 -7.21 6.64
N THR A 193 7.49 -7.00 5.44
CA THR A 193 8.78 -6.33 5.27
C THR A 193 8.53 -4.88 4.89
N HIS A 194 9.42 -3.96 5.25
CA HIS A 194 9.27 -2.51 5.06
C HIS A 194 9.12 -2.04 3.59
N GLU A 195 8.91 -2.94 2.62
CA GLU A 195 8.71 -2.67 1.19
C GLU A 195 7.29 -3.01 0.67
N ASP A 196 6.41 -3.58 1.49
CA ASP A 196 5.07 -4.07 1.06
C ASP A 196 3.91 -3.07 1.27
N ALA A 197 4.19 -1.86 1.75
CA ALA A 197 3.18 -0.82 1.97
C ALA A 197 2.56 -0.22 0.68
N SER A 198 2.87 -0.75 -0.51
CA SER A 198 2.35 -0.26 -1.80
C SER A 198 1.32 -1.19 -2.47
N GLN A 199 0.81 -2.22 -1.80
CA GLN A 199 -0.24 -3.11 -2.32
C GLN A 199 -1.34 -3.37 -1.28
N GLN A 200 -1.90 -2.31 -0.71
CA GLN A 200 -3.18 -2.42 0.00
C GLN A 200 -4.29 -2.36 -1.04
N ASP A 201 -5.11 -3.42 -1.13
CA ASP A 201 -6.40 -3.30 -1.79
C ASP A 201 -7.14 -2.11 -1.18
N THR A 202 -7.51 -1.17 -2.04
CA THR A 202 -8.10 0.07 -1.55
C THR A 202 -9.52 -0.24 -1.07
N VAL A 203 -9.72 -0.18 0.24
CA VAL A 203 -11.05 -0.27 0.86
C VAL A 203 -11.99 0.67 0.13
N LEU A 204 -13.16 0.18 -0.30
CA LEU A 204 -14.15 1.00 -0.97
C LEU A 204 -14.87 1.85 0.09
N ARG A 205 -14.44 3.11 0.22
CA ARG A 205 -14.88 4.07 1.27
C ARG A 205 -16.14 4.86 0.91
N CYS A 206 -16.63 4.71 -0.31
CA CYS A 206 -17.83 5.38 -0.77
C CYS A 206 -18.51 4.54 -1.85
N ALA A 207 -19.82 4.74 -2.02
CA ALA A 207 -20.58 4.04 -3.04
C ALA A 207 -20.14 4.52 -4.43
N ARG A 208 -19.25 3.75 -5.07
CA ARG A 208 -18.84 3.90 -6.46
C ARG A 208 -19.55 2.82 -7.27
N LEU A 209 -20.12 3.21 -8.40
CA LEU A 209 -20.81 2.29 -9.32
C LEU A 209 -19.85 1.83 -10.42
N SER A 210 -20.12 0.65 -10.97
CA SER A 210 -19.39 0.06 -12.09
C SER A 210 -17.89 -0.15 -11.85
N VAL A 211 -17.50 -0.30 -10.58
CA VAL A 211 -16.16 -0.70 -10.15
C VAL A 211 -16.12 -2.16 -9.73
N ARG A 212 -15.00 -2.83 -10.01
CA ARG A 212 -14.75 -4.21 -9.63
C ARG A 212 -14.38 -4.30 -8.15
N VAL A 213 -15.04 -5.20 -7.44
CA VAL A 213 -14.87 -5.39 -6.00
C VAL A 213 -14.72 -6.85 -5.64
N ARG A 214 -14.21 -7.09 -4.44
CA ARG A 214 -14.29 -8.37 -3.73
C ARG A 214 -14.56 -8.11 -2.26
N ARG A 215 -14.83 -9.19 -1.50
CA ARG A 215 -14.98 -9.12 -0.04
C ARG A 215 -13.81 -8.37 0.63
N GLY A 216 -14.16 -7.46 1.52
CA GLY A 216 -13.28 -6.54 2.25
C GLY A 216 -13.20 -6.86 3.75
N PRO A 217 -12.58 -5.97 4.55
CA PRO A 217 -12.19 -6.26 5.94
C PRO A 217 -13.37 -6.48 6.90
N ASP A 218 -14.50 -5.83 6.69
CA ASP A 218 -15.65 -5.89 7.61
C ASP A 218 -16.74 -6.89 7.18
N TRP A 219 -16.46 -7.70 6.16
CA TRP A 219 -17.42 -8.64 5.56
C TRP A 219 -18.03 -9.59 6.59
N CYS A 220 -19.37 -9.60 6.69
CA CYS A 220 -20.12 -10.46 7.61
C CYS A 220 -21.29 -11.20 6.92
N TRP A 221 -21.25 -11.35 5.60
CA TRP A 221 -22.39 -11.77 4.77
C TRP A 221 -22.28 -13.21 4.25
N ASN A 222 -21.64 -14.09 5.02
CA ASN A 222 -21.39 -15.49 4.64
C ASN A 222 -20.73 -15.60 3.24
N GLN A 223 -21.20 -16.52 2.40
CA GLN A 223 -20.69 -16.76 1.03
C GLN A 223 -21.64 -16.20 -0.04
N GLN A 224 -22.29 -15.07 0.22
CA GLN A 224 -23.18 -14.43 -0.77
C GLN A 224 -22.45 -13.94 -2.03
N ASP A 225 -21.13 -13.82 -1.96
CA ASP A 225 -20.24 -13.56 -3.09
C ASP A 225 -19.80 -14.83 -3.84
N GLY A 226 -20.28 -16.01 -3.45
CA GLY A 226 -19.82 -17.29 -3.97
C GLY A 226 -18.62 -17.88 -3.26
N GLY A 227 -18.09 -17.22 -2.22
CA GLY A 227 -16.92 -17.66 -1.46
C GLY A 227 -15.64 -16.91 -1.80
N THR A 228 -14.54 -17.27 -1.11
CA THR A 228 -13.26 -16.56 -1.24
C THR A 228 -12.68 -16.66 -2.66
N GLY A 229 -12.24 -15.53 -3.21
CA GLY A 229 -11.64 -15.44 -4.56
C GLY A 229 -12.62 -15.08 -5.67
N HIS A 230 -13.89 -14.88 -5.34
CA HIS A 230 -14.90 -14.38 -6.26
C HIS A 230 -14.97 -12.85 -6.26
N PHE A 231 -15.43 -12.32 -7.39
CA PHE A 231 -15.47 -10.90 -7.66
C PHE A 231 -16.90 -10.46 -7.97
N GLY A 232 -17.16 -9.18 -7.76
CA GLY A 232 -18.43 -8.56 -8.08
C GLY A 232 -18.24 -7.21 -8.76
N LEU A 233 -19.28 -6.76 -9.44
CA LEU A 233 -19.38 -5.44 -10.03
C LEU A 233 -20.35 -4.62 -9.19
N THR A 234 -19.94 -3.44 -8.76
CA THR A 234 -20.88 -2.51 -8.11
C THR A 234 -21.94 -2.06 -9.11
N ILE A 235 -23.21 -2.16 -8.74
CA ILE A 235 -24.37 -1.86 -9.59
C ILE A 235 -25.27 -0.81 -8.96
N GLU A 236 -26.07 -0.16 -9.79
CA GLU A 236 -27.07 0.79 -9.31
C GLU A 236 -28.21 0.03 -8.62
N ARG A 237 -28.10 -0.10 -7.30
CA ARG A 237 -29.13 -0.65 -6.41
C ARG A 237 -29.22 0.22 -5.18
N LEU A 238 -30.37 0.85 -5.00
CA LEU A 238 -30.53 1.79 -3.90
C LEU A 238 -30.68 1.06 -2.57
N SER A 239 -30.11 1.71 -1.56
CA SER A 239 -30.32 1.40 -0.16
C SER A 239 -30.99 2.61 0.48
N ALA A 240 -32.03 2.38 1.26
CA ALA A 240 -32.70 3.45 2.01
C ALA A 240 -31.78 4.08 3.09
N THR A 241 -30.66 3.43 3.39
CA THR A 241 -29.66 3.84 4.37
C THR A 241 -28.36 4.24 3.65
N PRO A 242 -27.79 5.44 3.93
CA PRO A 242 -26.51 5.88 3.39
C PRO A 242 -25.36 4.94 3.75
N GLY A 243 -24.28 4.94 2.95
CA GLY A 243 -23.09 4.13 3.20
C GLY A 243 -23.18 2.67 2.75
N TRP A 244 -24.07 2.38 1.78
CA TRP A 244 -24.23 1.06 1.17
C TRP A 244 -24.13 1.14 -0.36
N VAL A 245 -23.69 0.07 -1.01
CA VAL A 245 -23.64 -0.06 -2.47
C VAL A 245 -24.13 -1.44 -2.91
N GLY A 246 -24.86 -1.50 -4.03
CA GLY A 246 -25.22 -2.76 -4.67
C GLY A 246 -24.04 -3.43 -5.36
N VAL A 247 -23.98 -4.75 -5.31
CA VAL A 247 -23.00 -5.56 -6.04
C VAL A 247 -23.71 -6.73 -6.71
N LEU A 248 -23.47 -6.88 -8.01
CA LEU A 248 -23.72 -8.09 -8.78
C LEU A 248 -22.46 -8.95 -8.75
N TRP A 249 -22.51 -10.08 -8.07
CA TRP A 249 -21.42 -11.05 -8.05
C TRP A 249 -21.37 -11.82 -9.36
N ASP A 250 -20.17 -12.28 -9.75
CA ASP A 250 -20.00 -13.10 -10.95
C ASP A 250 -20.79 -14.42 -10.90
N THR A 251 -21.13 -14.87 -9.70
CA THR A 251 -22.01 -16.02 -9.49
C THR A 251 -23.47 -15.76 -9.88
N GLY A 252 -23.82 -14.49 -10.15
CA GLY A 252 -25.15 -14.04 -10.53
C GLY A 252 -25.99 -13.51 -9.36
N ASP A 253 -25.50 -13.59 -8.13
CA ASP A 253 -26.21 -13.08 -6.95
C ASP A 253 -26.06 -11.55 -6.83
N GLU A 254 -27.12 -10.88 -6.36
CA GLU A 254 -27.13 -9.43 -6.17
C GLU A 254 -27.53 -9.03 -4.75
N ASN A 255 -26.69 -8.23 -4.08
CA ASN A 255 -27.02 -7.69 -2.76
C ASN A 255 -26.34 -6.34 -2.48
N ASN A 256 -26.74 -5.68 -1.39
CA ASN A 256 -26.14 -4.44 -0.92
C ASN A 256 -25.12 -4.68 0.20
N TYR A 257 -24.00 -3.97 0.17
CA TYR A 257 -22.87 -4.09 1.11
C TYR A 257 -22.41 -2.74 1.63
N ARG A 258 -21.83 -2.71 2.83
CA ARG A 258 -21.40 -1.47 3.50
C ARG A 258 -20.10 -0.96 2.90
N VAL A 259 -20.06 0.35 2.68
CA VAL A 259 -18.89 1.10 2.21
C VAL A 259 -18.65 2.33 3.08
N GLY A 260 -19.07 2.26 4.36
CA GLY A 260 -19.02 3.36 5.31
C GLY A 260 -20.20 3.46 6.29
N HIS A 261 -21.20 2.57 6.23
CA HIS A 261 -22.26 2.52 7.25
C HIS A 261 -21.71 1.98 8.58
N ASP A 262 -21.95 2.70 9.68
CA ASP A 262 -21.35 2.43 11.01
C ASP A 262 -19.82 2.33 10.99
N ASP A 263 -19.16 3.08 10.10
CA ASP A 263 -17.71 3.02 9.84
C ASP A 263 -17.19 1.66 9.32
N LEU A 264 -18.09 0.78 8.87
CA LEU A 264 -17.76 -0.55 8.35
C LEU A 264 -17.71 -0.59 6.81
N HIS A 265 -16.76 -1.36 6.30
CA HIS A 265 -16.40 -1.46 4.89
C HIS A 265 -16.26 -2.93 4.45
N ASP A 266 -17.31 -3.43 3.83
CA ASP A 266 -17.43 -4.82 3.39
C ASP A 266 -16.70 -5.10 2.06
N LEU A 267 -16.23 -4.08 1.35
CA LEU A 267 -15.70 -4.22 -0.01
C LEU A 267 -14.32 -3.56 -0.17
N VAL A 268 -13.48 -4.18 -0.99
CA VAL A 268 -12.22 -3.60 -1.48
C VAL A 268 -12.24 -3.51 -3.00
N LEU A 269 -11.63 -2.46 -3.54
CA LEU A 269 -11.40 -2.28 -4.97
C LEU A 269 -10.38 -3.30 -5.47
N VAL A 270 -10.67 -3.89 -6.63
CA VAL A 270 -9.76 -4.80 -7.32
C VAL A 270 -9.18 -4.08 -8.53
N THR A 271 -7.87 -3.88 -8.54
CA THR A 271 -7.16 -3.36 -9.71
C THR A 271 -7.34 -4.33 -10.87
N SER A 272 -7.85 -3.82 -12.00
CA SER A 272 -8.08 -4.61 -13.22
C SER A 272 -7.41 -3.94 -14.41
N PHE A 273 -7.10 -4.72 -15.44
CA PHE A 273 -6.40 -4.24 -16.63
C PHE A 273 -7.20 -4.56 -17.88
N ARG A 274 -7.34 -3.63 -18.82
CA ARG A 274 -7.93 -3.89 -20.13
C ARG A 274 -6.85 -4.09 -21.16
N VAL A 275 -6.87 -5.25 -21.83
CA VAL A 275 -6.09 -5.51 -23.03
C VAL A 275 -6.97 -5.17 -24.23
N SER A 276 -6.45 -4.35 -25.14
CA SER A 276 -7.16 -3.92 -26.35
C SER A 276 -6.23 -3.92 -27.56
N GLY A 277 -6.77 -4.12 -28.76
CA GLY A 277 -6.00 -4.05 -30.00
C GLY A 277 -5.05 -5.23 -30.28
N ALA A 278 -5.14 -6.36 -29.56
CA ALA A 278 -4.54 -7.60 -30.04
C ALA A 278 -5.30 -8.05 -31.30
N GLY A 279 -4.59 -8.30 -32.39
CA GLY A 279 -5.20 -8.72 -33.65
C GLY A 279 -4.86 -10.15 -34.08
N GLY A 280 -5.41 -10.51 -35.24
CA GLY A 280 -5.25 -11.83 -35.84
C GLY A 280 -5.73 -12.95 -34.93
N ILE A 281 -4.97 -14.03 -34.80
CA ILE A 281 -5.37 -15.18 -33.98
C ILE A 281 -5.41 -14.88 -32.48
N CYS A 282 -4.89 -13.73 -32.03
CA CYS A 282 -4.90 -13.31 -30.62
C CYS A 282 -6.03 -12.34 -30.27
N GLU A 283 -6.97 -12.07 -31.17
CA GLU A 283 -8.11 -11.18 -30.88
C GLU A 283 -8.90 -11.62 -29.63
N PHE A 284 -8.95 -12.93 -29.36
CA PHE A 284 -9.59 -13.51 -28.18
C PHE A 284 -8.92 -13.10 -26.85
N MET A 285 -7.72 -12.51 -26.89
CA MET A 285 -7.02 -12.01 -25.70
C MET A 285 -7.45 -10.58 -25.31
N ASN A 286 -8.26 -9.89 -26.12
CA ASN A 286 -8.80 -8.59 -25.76
C ASN A 286 -9.89 -8.71 -24.69
N GLY A 287 -9.93 -7.75 -23.77
CA GLY A 287 -10.93 -7.67 -22.70
C GLY A 287 -10.32 -7.36 -21.35
N ASP A 288 -11.10 -7.61 -20.31
CA ASP A 288 -10.79 -7.20 -18.95
C ASP A 288 -10.11 -8.32 -18.17
N TYR A 289 -8.98 -8.00 -17.57
CA TYR A 289 -8.13 -8.91 -16.82
C TYR A 289 -8.24 -8.59 -15.35
N VAL A 290 -8.65 -9.60 -14.59
CA VAL A 290 -8.83 -9.51 -13.14
C VAL A 290 -7.76 -10.35 -12.48
N GLN A 291 -7.15 -9.82 -11.41
CA GLN A 291 -6.18 -10.58 -10.64
C GLN A 291 -6.85 -11.86 -10.12
N PHE A 292 -6.23 -13.01 -10.32
CA PHE A 292 -6.79 -14.30 -9.86
C PHE A 292 -5.82 -15.11 -9.00
N ASP A 293 -4.53 -14.76 -9.02
CA ASP A 293 -3.49 -15.48 -8.28
C ASP A 293 -2.20 -14.63 -8.16
N THR A 294 -1.18 -15.19 -7.54
CA THR A 294 0.18 -14.66 -7.40
C THR A 294 1.18 -15.70 -7.89
N PHE A 295 2.25 -15.28 -8.56
CA PHE A 295 3.33 -16.14 -9.05
C PHE A 295 4.64 -15.36 -9.02
N ASN A 296 5.69 -15.93 -8.43
CA ASN A 296 6.99 -15.26 -8.21
C ASN A 296 6.83 -13.87 -7.53
N ASP A 297 6.05 -13.79 -6.45
CA ASP A 297 5.79 -12.56 -5.70
C ASP A 297 5.21 -11.42 -6.55
N ARG A 298 4.55 -11.78 -7.66
CA ARG A 298 3.90 -10.86 -8.60
C ARG A 298 2.47 -11.30 -8.91
N PRO A 299 1.52 -10.36 -9.07
CA PRO A 299 0.14 -10.70 -9.34
C PRO A 299 -0.03 -11.29 -10.76
N ARG A 300 -0.91 -12.30 -10.88
CA ARG A 300 -1.37 -12.85 -12.16
C ARG A 300 -2.81 -12.45 -12.41
N TYR A 301 -3.12 -12.13 -13.66
CA TYR A 301 -4.45 -11.70 -14.08
C TYR A 301 -4.99 -12.63 -15.15
N ARG A 302 -6.29 -12.85 -15.14
CA ARG A 302 -6.99 -13.70 -16.12
C ARG A 302 -8.05 -12.88 -16.81
N LEU A 303 -8.19 -13.10 -18.11
CA LEU A 303 -9.28 -12.56 -18.91
C LEU A 303 -10.63 -13.02 -18.35
N HIS A 304 -11.52 -12.06 -18.10
CA HIS A 304 -12.87 -12.34 -17.66
C HIS A 304 -13.63 -13.12 -18.73
N GLY A 305 -14.10 -14.32 -18.39
CA GLY A 305 -14.78 -15.22 -19.33
C GLY A 305 -13.86 -15.90 -20.36
N GLY A 306 -12.53 -15.87 -20.17
CA GLY A 306 -11.57 -16.47 -21.08
C GLY A 306 -10.36 -17.13 -20.41
N ASP A 307 -9.52 -17.77 -21.23
CA ASP A 307 -8.34 -18.54 -20.78
C ASP A 307 -7.01 -17.77 -20.91
N ALA A 308 -7.05 -16.52 -21.37
CA ALA A 308 -5.87 -15.68 -21.49
C ALA A 308 -5.40 -15.16 -20.13
N ILE A 309 -4.09 -15.06 -19.94
CA ILE A 309 -3.43 -14.69 -18.68
C ILE A 309 -2.33 -13.64 -18.89
N LEU A 310 -2.29 -12.67 -17.98
CA LEU A 310 -1.18 -11.74 -17.79
C LEU A 310 -0.37 -12.18 -16.57
N PHE A 311 0.93 -12.36 -16.73
CA PHE A 311 1.80 -12.84 -15.65
C PHE A 311 3.22 -12.30 -15.76
N PHE A 312 3.95 -12.36 -14.66
CA PHE A 312 5.36 -12.01 -14.59
C PHE A 312 6.22 -13.25 -14.39
N GLU A 313 7.32 -13.35 -15.12
CA GLU A 313 8.34 -14.40 -14.93
C GLU A 313 9.73 -13.76 -14.85
N GLU A 314 10.29 -13.37 -15.99
CA GLU A 314 11.50 -12.51 -16.10
C GLU A 314 11.14 -11.09 -16.55
N ASN A 315 9.99 -10.97 -17.22
CA ASN A 315 9.35 -9.78 -17.73
C ASN A 315 7.83 -10.03 -17.76
N TRP A 316 7.04 -8.99 -18.02
CA TRP A 316 5.59 -9.12 -18.13
C TRP A 316 5.20 -9.79 -19.44
N LYS A 317 4.31 -10.78 -19.37
CA LYS A 317 3.89 -11.64 -20.47
C LYS A 317 2.38 -11.76 -20.54
N LEU A 318 1.86 -11.88 -21.76
CA LEU A 318 0.46 -12.15 -22.07
C LEU A 318 0.39 -13.43 -22.91
N GLY A 319 -0.46 -14.39 -22.51
CA GLY A 319 -0.70 -15.56 -23.34
C GLY A 319 -1.88 -16.43 -22.95
N SER A 320 -2.10 -17.49 -23.72
CA SER A 320 -3.22 -18.43 -23.52
C SER A 320 -2.77 -19.71 -22.80
N ARG A 321 -3.61 -20.29 -21.94
CA ARG A 321 -3.29 -21.57 -21.28
C ARG A 321 -3.19 -22.77 -22.24
N HIS A 322 -3.83 -22.68 -23.40
CA HIS A 322 -3.96 -23.79 -24.36
C HIS A 322 -2.84 -23.84 -25.38
N GLU A 323 -2.07 -22.76 -25.51
CA GLU A 323 -0.88 -22.71 -26.36
C GLU A 323 0.35 -22.82 -25.47
N ALA A 324 1.30 -23.67 -25.85
CA ALA A 324 2.56 -23.82 -25.15
C ALA A 324 3.46 -22.59 -25.39
N GLY A 325 3.12 -21.45 -24.80
CA GLY A 325 3.87 -20.21 -24.94
C GLY A 325 3.06 -18.95 -24.64
N TRP A 326 3.79 -17.88 -24.32
CA TRP A 326 3.30 -16.51 -24.23
C TRP A 326 3.46 -15.82 -25.59
N GLN A 327 2.48 -15.00 -26.00
CA GLN A 327 2.39 -14.41 -27.34
C GLN A 327 2.89 -12.94 -27.37
N TYR A 328 2.75 -12.22 -26.25
CA TYR A 328 3.22 -10.84 -26.12
C TYR A 328 4.02 -10.65 -24.83
N TRP A 329 4.90 -9.64 -24.82
CA TRP A 329 5.70 -9.30 -23.65
C TRP A 329 5.96 -7.79 -23.55
N HIS A 330 6.41 -7.35 -22.37
CA HIS A 330 6.80 -5.97 -22.12
C HIS A 330 8.21 -5.89 -21.50
N PRO A 331 9.10 -4.99 -21.96
CA PRO A 331 10.51 -4.98 -21.55
C PRO A 331 10.79 -4.44 -20.15
N ASN A 332 9.79 -3.83 -19.50
CA ASN A 332 9.95 -3.32 -18.14
C ASN A 332 9.95 -4.44 -17.10
N VAL A 333 11.14 -4.98 -16.80
CA VAL A 333 11.38 -6.03 -15.79
C VAL A 333 11.21 -5.54 -14.34
N SER A 334 11.23 -4.23 -14.11
CA SER A 334 11.14 -3.64 -12.77
C SER A 334 9.71 -3.40 -12.30
N ALA A 335 8.74 -3.44 -13.22
CA ALA A 335 7.34 -3.15 -12.92
C ALA A 335 6.71 -4.21 -12.01
N LYS A 336 6.06 -3.78 -10.92
CA LYS A 336 5.35 -4.66 -9.97
C LYS A 336 3.95 -5.06 -10.45
N THR A 337 3.38 -4.35 -11.42
CA THR A 337 2.08 -4.59 -12.07
C THR A 337 2.22 -4.58 -13.59
N PRO A 338 1.25 -5.10 -14.36
CA PRO A 338 1.27 -5.05 -15.83
C PRO A 338 1.51 -3.62 -16.33
N PRO A 339 2.58 -3.38 -17.11
CA PRO A 339 2.87 -2.06 -17.66
C PRO A 339 1.74 -1.60 -18.58
N THR A 340 1.24 -0.39 -18.35
CA THR A 340 0.26 0.25 -19.23
C THR A 340 0.93 0.79 -20.49
N GLY A 341 0.19 0.85 -21.60
CA GLY A 341 0.68 1.27 -22.91
C GLY A 341 0.82 0.10 -23.89
N PRO A 342 1.45 0.34 -25.05
CA PRO A 342 1.60 -0.66 -26.11
C PRO A 342 2.59 -1.76 -25.72
N TRP A 343 2.25 -3.01 -26.04
CA TRP A 343 3.08 -4.19 -25.77
C TRP A 343 3.78 -4.68 -27.03
N SER A 344 4.85 -5.46 -26.85
CA SER A 344 5.68 -5.96 -27.96
C SER A 344 5.33 -7.40 -28.32
N MET A 345 5.37 -7.71 -29.62
CA MET A 345 5.21 -9.08 -30.16
C MET A 345 6.48 -9.91 -30.01
N VAL A 346 6.31 -11.23 -30.00
CA VAL A 346 7.43 -12.19 -30.14
C VAL A 346 7.60 -12.55 -31.61
N SER A 347 8.82 -12.40 -32.15
CA SER A 347 9.15 -12.70 -33.55
C SER A 347 9.61 -14.16 -33.78
N TYR A 348 9.17 -15.14 -32.99
CA TYR A 348 9.76 -16.50 -33.01
C TYR A 348 8.91 -17.59 -33.70
N SER A 349 7.85 -17.26 -34.43
CA SER A 349 7.23 -18.24 -35.35
C SER A 349 7.53 -17.89 -36.79
N SER A 350 8.46 -18.60 -37.41
CA SER A 350 8.70 -18.61 -38.85
C SER A 350 7.60 -19.37 -39.63
N SER A 351 6.35 -19.34 -39.14
CA SER A 351 5.19 -19.95 -39.79
C SER A 351 4.27 -18.84 -40.32
N PRO A 352 3.95 -18.81 -41.64
CA PRO A 352 3.07 -17.81 -42.24
C PRO A 352 1.60 -17.86 -41.77
N GLU A 353 1.23 -18.85 -40.95
CA GLU A 353 -0.15 -19.11 -40.53
C GLU A 353 -0.55 -18.44 -39.20
N ASN A 354 0.39 -17.86 -38.44
CA ASN A 354 0.12 -17.20 -37.17
C ASN A 354 0.27 -15.67 -37.29
N ASP A 355 -0.80 -14.98 -37.71
CA ASP A 355 -0.85 -13.52 -37.67
C ASP A 355 -1.18 -13.06 -36.24
N PHE A 356 -0.20 -12.47 -35.56
CA PHE A 356 -0.31 -11.92 -34.20
C PHE A 356 -0.48 -10.39 -34.19
N SER A 357 -0.67 -9.77 -35.36
CA SER A 357 -0.74 -8.32 -35.51
C SER A 357 -2.18 -7.80 -35.52
N PRO A 358 -2.42 -6.55 -35.03
CA PRO A 358 -1.51 -5.69 -34.27
C PRO A 358 -1.23 -6.16 -32.83
N ALA A 359 -0.18 -5.59 -32.23
CA ALA A 359 0.16 -5.82 -30.83
C ALA A 359 -0.82 -5.08 -29.89
N PRO A 360 -1.13 -5.66 -28.71
CA PRO A 360 -2.09 -5.06 -27.79
C PRO A 360 -1.57 -3.82 -27.08
N THR A 361 -2.51 -3.03 -26.57
CA THR A 361 -2.31 -1.98 -25.58
C THR A 361 -2.98 -2.42 -24.27
N VAL A 362 -2.22 -2.34 -23.18
CA VAL A 362 -2.73 -2.59 -21.82
C VAL A 362 -3.05 -1.26 -21.15
N SER A 363 -4.20 -1.16 -20.53
CA SER A 363 -4.62 0.01 -19.75
C SER A 363 -5.07 -0.43 -18.37
N GLU A 364 -4.77 0.37 -17.35
CA GLU A 364 -5.31 0.15 -16.02
C GLU A 364 -6.76 0.65 -15.99
N ILE A 365 -7.68 -0.21 -15.57
CA ILE A 365 -9.08 0.14 -15.41
C ILE A 365 -9.26 0.63 -13.97
N ASN A 366 -9.21 1.95 -13.80
CA ASN A 366 -9.66 2.61 -12.58
C ASN A 366 -11.06 3.25 -12.75
N GLU A 367 -11.71 3.07 -13.91
CA GLU A 367 -13.01 3.69 -14.24
C GLU A 367 -13.96 2.77 -15.05
N VAL A 368 -15.24 3.03 -14.79
CA VAL A 368 -16.54 2.50 -15.29
C VAL A 368 -16.54 1.64 -16.58
N VAL A 369 -17.16 0.45 -16.47
CA VAL A 369 -17.60 -0.37 -17.61
C VAL A 369 -18.82 0.30 -18.29
N GLU A 370 -18.67 0.77 -19.53
CA GLU A 370 -19.82 1.13 -20.38
C GLU A 370 -20.55 -0.14 -20.82
N THR A 371 -21.82 -0.28 -20.44
CA THR A 371 -22.72 -1.27 -21.02
C THR A 371 -23.32 -0.69 -22.30
N VAL A 372 -23.00 -1.32 -23.43
CA VAL A 372 -23.55 -0.98 -24.74
C VAL A 372 -25.03 -1.39 -24.77
N GLY A 373 -25.94 -0.45 -24.96
CA GLY A 373 -27.37 -0.76 -25.08
C GLY A 373 -28.30 0.40 -25.49
N SER A 374 -28.50 0.52 -26.81
CA SER A 374 -29.68 1.06 -27.53
C SER A 374 -29.91 2.57 -27.64
N GLU A 375 -29.97 3.00 -28.91
CA GLU A 375 -30.43 4.27 -29.47
C GLU A 375 -31.91 4.58 -29.12
N VAL A 376 -32.25 5.84 -28.77
CA VAL A 376 -33.20 6.78 -29.45
C VAL A 376 -33.01 8.23 -28.88
N PRO A 377 -33.60 9.35 -29.40
CA PRO A 377 -32.80 10.49 -29.87
C PRO A 377 -33.03 11.84 -29.15
N SER A 378 -31.97 12.67 -29.23
CA SER A 378 -31.95 14.14 -29.32
C SER A 378 -32.88 14.99 -28.43
N GLY A 379 -32.27 15.59 -27.39
CA GLY A 379 -32.69 16.86 -26.79
C GLY A 379 -31.46 17.66 -26.41
N LYS A 380 -31.27 18.83 -27.01
CA LYS A 380 -30.05 19.66 -26.90
C LYS A 380 -29.83 20.16 -25.47
N HIS A 381 -28.81 19.66 -24.79
CA HIS A 381 -28.09 20.39 -23.73
C HIS A 381 -26.59 20.17 -23.90
N SER A 382 -25.86 21.26 -23.68
CA SER A 382 -24.47 21.49 -24.04
C SER A 382 -23.48 20.46 -23.48
N ASP A 383 -22.59 20.01 -24.36
CA ASP A 383 -21.42 19.19 -24.10
C ASP A 383 -20.50 19.80 -23.03
N THR A 384 -20.44 19.17 -21.86
CA THR A 384 -19.22 19.02 -21.07
C THR A 384 -19.17 17.58 -20.59
N ALA A 385 -18.28 16.80 -21.20
CA ALA A 385 -17.96 15.43 -20.81
C ALA A 385 -17.23 15.45 -19.46
N ASP A 386 -17.99 15.38 -18.37
CA ASP A 386 -17.46 15.01 -17.06
C ASP A 386 -18.57 14.27 -16.29
N ASN A 387 -18.56 12.93 -16.38
CA ASN A 387 -19.62 12.07 -15.86
C ASN A 387 -19.42 11.80 -14.35
N GLN A 388 -19.12 12.86 -13.58
CA GLN A 388 -18.83 12.81 -12.16
C GLN A 388 -20.11 13.02 -11.33
N ILE A 389 -20.82 11.91 -11.05
CA ILE A 389 -22.23 11.89 -10.61
C ILE A 389 -22.43 12.17 -9.09
N CYS A 390 -21.37 12.31 -8.30
CA CYS A 390 -21.47 12.50 -6.84
C CYS A 390 -20.60 13.66 -6.29
N GLY A 391 -20.57 13.81 -4.96
CA GLY A 391 -19.85 14.89 -4.28
C GLY A 391 -18.33 14.84 -4.47
N TYR A 392 -17.62 15.85 -4.00
CA TYR A 392 -16.16 15.93 -4.06
C TYR A 392 -15.51 14.98 -3.05
N ASP A 393 -14.69 14.06 -3.54
CA ASP A 393 -13.95 13.04 -2.78
C ASP A 393 -12.45 13.36 -2.82
N GLU A 394 -12.06 14.42 -2.09
CA GLU A 394 -10.67 14.91 -2.06
C GLU A 394 -10.03 14.70 -0.68
N ASP A 395 -8.71 14.76 -0.63
CA ASP A 395 -7.94 14.78 0.62
C ASP A 395 -7.98 16.19 1.22
N TRP A 396 -8.97 16.45 2.08
CA TRP A 396 -9.20 17.77 2.68
C TRP A 396 -8.15 18.13 3.73
N GLU A 397 -7.63 19.36 3.67
CA GLU A 397 -6.67 19.86 4.65
C GLU A 397 -7.29 19.94 6.04
N ASN A 398 -8.53 20.44 6.11
CA ASN A 398 -9.35 20.54 7.32
C ASN A 398 -10.60 19.64 7.20
N PRO A 399 -10.52 18.38 7.68
CA PRO A 399 -11.63 17.43 7.59
C PRO A 399 -12.89 17.88 8.35
N GLU A 400 -12.76 18.63 9.45
CA GLU A 400 -13.90 19.08 10.25
C GLU A 400 -14.76 20.12 9.51
N GLU A 401 -14.14 20.99 8.73
CA GLU A 401 -14.85 21.96 7.88
C GLU A 401 -15.50 21.27 6.68
N ALA A 402 -14.80 20.32 6.05
CA ALA A 402 -15.34 19.51 4.97
C ALA A 402 -16.56 18.68 5.42
N GLN A 403 -16.52 18.13 6.64
CA GLN A 403 -17.61 17.33 7.23
C GLN A 403 -18.93 18.10 7.31
N LYS A 404 -18.88 19.42 7.60
CA LYS A 404 -20.09 20.28 7.70
C LYS A 404 -20.80 20.49 6.37
N ALA A 405 -20.11 20.22 5.26
CA ALA A 405 -20.62 20.43 3.92
C ALA A 405 -20.92 19.12 3.18
N LYS A 406 -21.00 17.99 3.89
CA LYS A 406 -21.25 16.69 3.29
C LYS A 406 -22.68 16.55 2.78
N CYS A 407 -22.80 15.83 1.67
CA CYS A 407 -24.07 15.35 1.12
C CYS A 407 -24.58 14.16 1.94
N SER A 408 -25.83 14.19 2.40
CA SER A 408 -26.40 13.14 3.24
C SER A 408 -26.77 11.85 2.48
N ILE A 409 -26.56 11.83 1.15
CA ILE A 409 -26.71 10.65 0.29
C ILE A 409 -25.36 9.99 0.02
N CYS A 410 -24.42 10.73 -0.58
CA CYS A 410 -23.13 10.17 -1.00
C CYS A 410 -22.00 10.32 0.03
N LEU A 411 -22.22 11.08 1.11
CA LEU A 411 -21.28 11.34 2.21
C LEU A 411 -19.97 12.07 1.83
N CYS A 412 -19.82 12.44 0.57
CA CYS A 412 -18.78 13.35 0.08
C CYS A 412 -19.18 14.82 0.27
N VAL A 413 -18.24 15.75 0.14
CA VAL A 413 -18.54 17.19 0.16
C VAL A 413 -19.49 17.52 -0.99
N ALA A 414 -20.60 18.21 -0.71
CA ALA A 414 -21.72 18.33 -1.64
C ALA A 414 -21.36 19.12 -2.91
N ARG A 415 -21.40 18.44 -4.07
CA ARG A 415 -21.25 19.09 -5.38
C ARG A 415 -22.55 19.73 -5.81
N ASP A 416 -22.47 20.98 -6.25
CA ASP A 416 -23.66 21.78 -6.58
C ASP A 416 -24.70 21.72 -5.45
N ALA A 417 -24.23 21.92 -4.22
CA ALA A 417 -25.01 21.74 -2.99
C ALA A 417 -26.43 22.33 -3.07
N LEU A 418 -27.41 21.49 -2.74
CA LEU A 418 -28.80 21.84 -2.46
C LEU A 418 -29.02 21.76 -0.95
N SER A 419 -29.85 22.65 -0.42
CA SER A 419 -30.30 22.63 0.97
C SER A 419 -31.78 22.31 1.00
N HIS A 420 -32.16 21.32 1.81
CA HIS A 420 -33.55 21.02 2.12
C HIS A 420 -33.99 21.77 3.38
N GLY A 421 -35.27 22.11 3.49
CA GLY A 421 -35.84 22.85 4.63
C GLY A 421 -35.62 22.22 6.01
N CYS A 422 -35.25 20.94 6.07
CA CYS A 422 -34.84 20.26 7.31
C CYS A 422 -33.38 20.54 7.75
N GLY A 423 -32.62 21.30 6.95
CA GLY A 423 -31.23 21.69 7.22
C GLY A 423 -30.17 20.77 6.59
N GLU A 424 -30.58 19.70 5.91
CA GLU A 424 -29.67 18.74 5.28
C GLU A 424 -29.18 19.23 3.92
N LEU A 425 -27.96 18.81 3.57
CA LEU A 425 -27.31 19.14 2.29
C LEU A 425 -27.27 17.92 1.37
N PHE A 426 -27.45 18.17 0.08
CA PHE A 426 -27.41 17.14 -0.96
C PHE A 426 -26.61 17.63 -2.17
N CYS A 427 -25.95 16.73 -2.89
CA CYS A 427 -25.50 17.05 -4.23
C CYS A 427 -26.71 17.19 -5.15
N GLU A 428 -26.66 18.10 -6.13
CA GLU A 428 -27.76 18.28 -7.09
C GLU A 428 -28.08 16.97 -7.83
N ALA A 429 -27.05 16.29 -8.33
CA ALA A 429 -27.20 14.99 -8.98
C ALA A 429 -27.75 13.89 -8.05
N CYS A 430 -27.28 13.83 -6.79
CA CYS A 430 -27.77 12.84 -5.83
C CYS A 430 -29.24 13.08 -5.47
N TRP A 431 -29.64 14.34 -5.33
CA TRP A 431 -31.02 14.72 -5.04
C TRP A 431 -31.96 14.37 -6.22
N ILE A 432 -31.60 14.76 -7.45
CA ILE A 432 -32.38 14.47 -8.65
C ILE A 432 -32.60 12.96 -8.79
N LYS A 433 -31.54 12.16 -8.59
CA LYS A 433 -31.65 10.70 -8.61
C LYS A 433 -32.60 10.16 -7.56
N CYS A 434 -32.48 10.62 -6.31
CA CYS A 434 -33.34 10.13 -5.24
C CYS A 434 -34.81 10.52 -5.46
N GLN A 435 -35.07 11.73 -5.97
CA GLN A 435 -36.43 12.21 -6.25
C GLN A 435 -37.10 11.49 -7.42
N ALA A 436 -36.33 10.87 -8.33
CA ALA A 436 -36.89 10.06 -9.39
C ALA A 436 -37.56 8.77 -8.87
N GLU A 437 -37.22 8.34 -7.66
CA GLU A 437 -37.76 7.13 -7.05
C GLU A 437 -38.70 7.38 -5.88
N ASP A 438 -38.38 8.34 -5.01
CA ASP A 438 -39.23 8.77 -3.91
C ASP A 438 -39.20 10.30 -3.82
N GLU A 439 -40.36 10.93 -3.97
CA GLU A 439 -40.54 12.38 -3.92
C GLU A 439 -40.28 12.97 -2.51
N LYS A 440 -39.96 12.14 -1.52
CA LYS A 440 -39.68 12.56 -0.14
C LYS A 440 -38.19 12.77 0.09
N CYS A 441 -37.88 13.65 1.04
CA CYS A 441 -36.52 13.82 1.54
C CYS A 441 -35.97 12.50 2.12
N PRO A 442 -34.76 12.03 1.73
CA PRO A 442 -34.19 10.77 2.22
C PRO A 442 -33.95 10.72 3.73
N VAL A 443 -33.76 11.89 4.34
CA VAL A 443 -33.44 12.02 5.77
C VAL A 443 -34.70 12.22 6.61
N CYS A 444 -35.49 13.26 6.33
CA CYS A 444 -36.63 13.63 7.17
C CYS A 444 -38.00 13.14 6.66
N ARG A 445 -38.06 12.58 5.45
CA ARG A 445 -39.28 12.08 4.78
C ARG A 445 -40.42 13.09 4.57
N GLN A 446 -40.13 14.39 4.68
CA GLN A 446 -41.05 15.46 4.28
C GLN A 446 -41.03 15.63 2.75
N ASP A 447 -42.07 16.24 2.19
CA ASP A 447 -42.22 16.42 0.73
C ASP A 447 -41.03 17.20 0.15
N GLY A 448 -40.34 16.59 -0.81
CA GLY A 448 -39.03 17.03 -1.30
C GLY A 448 -39.07 18.16 -2.32
N SER A 449 -40.07 18.21 -3.19
CA SER A 449 -40.04 19.10 -4.37
C SER A 449 -40.22 20.60 -4.08
N THR A 450 -40.82 20.97 -2.94
CA THR A 450 -41.11 22.37 -2.58
C THR A 450 -40.17 22.96 -1.54
N ASN A 451 -39.37 22.11 -0.87
CA ASN A 451 -38.52 22.50 0.26
C ASN A 451 -37.02 22.42 -0.03
N VAL A 452 -36.62 22.19 -1.29
CA VAL A 452 -35.21 22.19 -1.71
C VAL A 452 -34.87 23.43 -2.53
N ALA A 453 -33.72 24.02 -2.25
CA ALA A 453 -33.18 25.14 -3.01
C ALA A 453 -31.65 25.05 -3.14
N PRO A 454 -31.04 25.67 -4.17
CA PRO A 454 -29.60 25.79 -4.27
C PRO A 454 -28.99 26.47 -3.04
N ALA A 455 -28.05 25.79 -2.39
CA ALA A 455 -27.36 26.27 -1.22
C ALA A 455 -26.17 27.16 -1.62
N TYR A 456 -26.42 28.33 -2.22
CA TYR A 456 -25.36 29.18 -2.80
C TYR A 456 -24.25 29.55 -1.81
N ALA A 457 -24.59 29.76 -0.54
CA ALA A 457 -23.61 30.01 0.52
C ALA A 457 -22.68 28.80 0.71
N ASN A 458 -23.24 27.59 0.80
CA ASN A 458 -22.48 26.34 0.90
C ASN A 458 -21.67 26.08 -0.38
N ARG A 459 -22.24 26.26 -1.58
CA ARG A 459 -21.51 26.12 -2.85
C ARG A 459 -20.26 27.00 -2.87
N ARG A 460 -20.38 28.27 -2.44
CA ARG A 460 -19.25 29.19 -2.36
C ARG A 460 -18.22 28.78 -1.29
N ALA A 461 -18.67 28.32 -0.13
CA ALA A 461 -17.80 27.85 0.94
C ALA A 461 -17.03 26.57 0.53
N ILE A 462 -17.71 25.62 -0.11
CA ILE A 462 -17.15 24.35 -0.59
C ILE A 462 -16.01 24.59 -1.59
N LEU A 463 -16.18 25.50 -2.54
CA LEU A 463 -15.15 25.85 -3.51
C LEU A 463 -13.90 26.49 -2.88
N ASN A 464 -14.03 27.02 -1.65
CA ASN A 464 -12.93 27.60 -0.89
C ASN A 464 -12.32 26.62 0.13
N LEU A 465 -12.84 25.39 0.24
CA LEU A 465 -12.22 24.37 1.08
C LEU A 465 -10.83 24.04 0.53
N MET A 466 -9.87 23.97 1.44
CA MET A 466 -8.49 23.64 1.12
C MET A 466 -8.34 22.12 1.00
N MET A 467 -7.77 21.67 -0.11
CA MET A 467 -7.45 20.28 -0.39
C MET A 467 -5.95 20.10 -0.61
N ARG A 468 -5.43 18.95 -0.22
CA ARG A 468 -4.08 18.52 -0.55
C ARG A 468 -4.02 18.08 -2.00
N CYS A 469 -2.95 18.46 -2.68
CA CYS A 469 -2.70 18.07 -4.05
C CYS A 469 -2.80 16.52 -4.24
N PRO A 470 -3.63 16.01 -5.17
CA PRO A 470 -3.69 14.60 -5.51
C PRO A 470 -2.35 14.04 -6.01
N ASN A 471 -1.56 14.86 -6.72
CA ASN A 471 -0.21 14.54 -7.18
C ASN A 471 0.85 14.58 -6.06
N LYS A 472 0.41 14.79 -4.81
CA LYS A 472 1.23 14.86 -3.59
C LYS A 472 2.41 15.83 -3.70
N CYS A 473 2.23 16.95 -4.40
CA CYS A 473 3.29 17.94 -4.59
C CYS A 473 3.64 18.75 -3.33
N GLY A 474 2.88 18.57 -2.24
CA GLY A 474 3.03 19.26 -0.96
C GLY A 474 2.23 20.56 -0.85
N GLN A 475 1.65 21.07 -1.96
CA GLN A 475 0.78 22.25 -1.91
C GLN A 475 -0.64 21.89 -1.47
N CYS A 476 -1.21 22.76 -0.65
CA CYS A 476 -2.65 22.82 -0.37
C CYS A 476 -3.22 24.03 -1.12
N PHE A 477 -4.34 23.85 -1.78
CA PHE A 477 -5.01 24.89 -2.56
C PHE A 477 -6.52 24.73 -2.47
N SER A 478 -7.27 25.77 -2.83
CA SER A 478 -8.72 25.72 -2.77
C SER A 478 -9.28 24.80 -3.86
N LEU A 479 -10.41 24.14 -3.59
CA LEU A 479 -11.06 23.28 -4.59
C LEU A 479 -11.32 23.99 -5.94
N ARG A 480 -11.58 25.30 -5.91
CA ARG A 480 -11.71 26.14 -7.12
C ARG A 480 -10.48 26.13 -8.02
N GLU A 481 -9.29 26.02 -7.44
CA GLU A 481 -8.01 26.13 -8.14
C GLU A 481 -7.50 24.75 -8.61
N LYS A 482 -8.23 23.68 -8.31
CA LYS A 482 -7.83 22.29 -8.58
C LYS A 482 -7.42 22.07 -10.02
N ASP A 483 -8.27 22.40 -10.98
CA ASP A 483 -7.99 22.12 -12.39
C ASP A 483 -6.80 22.94 -12.90
N SER A 484 -6.70 24.22 -12.49
CA SER A 484 -5.56 25.08 -12.84
C SER A 484 -4.26 24.55 -12.27
N HIS A 485 -4.26 24.09 -11.01
CA HIS A 485 -3.09 23.50 -10.39
C HIS A 485 -2.68 22.18 -11.06
N LEU A 486 -3.63 21.27 -11.30
CA LEU A 486 -3.34 19.94 -11.86
C LEU A 486 -2.79 20.01 -13.30
N ASN A 487 -3.19 21.01 -14.08
CA ASN A 487 -2.66 21.22 -15.43
C ASN A 487 -1.17 21.59 -15.45
N GLU A 488 -0.66 22.21 -14.38
CA GLU A 488 0.73 22.67 -14.28
C GLU A 488 1.56 21.83 -13.30
N CYS A 489 0.92 20.99 -12.48
CA CYS A 489 1.56 20.20 -11.44
C CYS A 489 2.03 18.83 -11.99
N ALA A 490 3.34 18.67 -12.14
CA ALA A 490 3.93 17.37 -12.42
C ALA A 490 3.69 16.38 -11.24
N PRO A 491 3.35 15.10 -11.51
CA PRO A 491 3.24 14.09 -10.47
C PRO A 491 4.57 13.87 -9.77
N ARG A 492 4.61 13.92 -8.43
CA ARG A 492 5.83 13.58 -7.69
C ARG A 492 6.15 12.12 -7.90
N THR A 493 7.39 11.85 -8.29
CA THR A 493 7.92 10.48 -8.33
C THR A 493 8.00 9.92 -6.90
N ALA A 494 7.88 8.61 -6.73
CA ALA A 494 7.98 7.95 -5.41
C ALA A 494 9.24 8.36 -4.60
N ARG A 495 10.32 8.76 -5.30
CA ARG A 495 11.55 9.27 -4.70
C ARG A 495 11.40 10.62 -3.98
N GLN A 496 10.41 11.44 -4.35
CA GLN A 496 10.16 12.78 -3.79
C GLN A 496 9.07 12.79 -2.71
N LEU A 497 8.50 11.62 -2.40
CA LEU A 497 7.54 11.37 -1.32
C LEU A 497 8.16 10.57 -0.16
N ALA A 498 9.44 10.21 -0.29
CA ALA A 498 10.18 9.46 0.71
C ALA A 498 10.24 10.24 2.03
N PRO A 499 9.99 9.61 3.19
CA PRO A 499 10.15 10.24 4.48
C PRO A 499 11.55 10.84 4.66
N VAL A 500 11.61 12.02 5.27
CA VAL A 500 12.84 12.77 5.56
C VAL A 500 13.14 12.70 7.06
N ILE A 501 14.42 12.62 7.41
CA ILE A 501 14.83 12.60 8.81
C ILE A 501 14.96 14.04 9.30
N CYS A 502 14.32 14.37 10.43
CA CYS A 502 14.53 15.65 11.10
C CYS A 502 15.93 15.69 11.71
N GLU A 503 16.78 16.59 11.21
CA GLU A 503 18.19 16.70 11.66
C GLU A 503 18.36 17.06 13.14
N LEU A 504 17.32 17.59 13.79
CA LEU A 504 17.38 18.01 15.20
C LEU A 504 17.03 16.90 16.19
N CYS A 505 16.06 16.04 15.88
CA CYS A 505 15.63 14.97 16.79
C CYS A 505 15.80 13.54 16.23
N GLY A 506 16.15 13.40 14.95
CA GLY A 506 16.31 12.11 14.29
C GLY A 506 15.00 11.40 13.93
N ASP A 507 13.84 12.06 14.12
CA ASP A 507 12.55 11.46 13.77
C ASP A 507 12.39 11.39 12.25
N VAL A 508 11.84 10.28 11.77
CA VAL A 508 11.44 10.11 10.37
C VAL A 508 10.08 10.77 10.16
N VAL A 509 10.03 11.79 9.32
CA VAL A 509 8.85 12.63 9.10
C VAL A 509 8.47 12.54 7.62
N PRO A 510 7.17 12.50 7.25
CA PRO A 510 6.76 12.67 5.85
C PRO A 510 7.41 13.91 5.23
N ALA A 511 7.86 13.81 3.96
CA ALA A 511 8.56 14.91 3.28
C ALA A 511 7.75 16.21 3.23
N ASP A 512 6.42 16.13 3.25
CA ASP A 512 5.47 17.24 3.27
C ASP A 512 5.08 17.70 4.70
N GLY A 513 5.52 16.98 5.73
CA GLY A 513 5.20 17.22 7.14
C GLY A 513 6.35 17.79 7.98
N LEU A 514 7.55 17.97 7.41
CA LEU A 514 8.75 18.36 8.14
C LEU A 514 8.60 19.71 8.85
N GLU A 515 8.05 20.72 8.16
CA GLU A 515 7.88 22.08 8.70
C GLU A 515 6.92 22.06 9.92
N ARG A 516 5.82 21.32 9.80
CA ARG A 516 4.84 21.12 10.89
C ARG A 516 5.44 20.36 12.07
N HIS A 517 6.29 19.37 11.80
CA HIS A 517 7.03 18.65 12.83
C HIS A 517 7.99 19.56 13.61
N MET A 518 8.68 20.47 12.90
CA MET A 518 9.60 21.46 13.50
C MET A 518 8.87 22.39 14.48
N GLU A 519 7.65 22.82 14.14
CA GLU A 519 6.84 23.70 15.00
C GLU A 519 6.19 22.95 16.17
N ALA A 520 5.79 21.69 15.98
CA ALA A 520 5.05 20.92 16.98
C ALA A 520 5.92 20.31 18.09
N ASN A 521 7.23 20.12 17.86
CA ASN A 521 8.10 19.37 18.78
C ASN A 521 9.32 20.14 19.35
N PRO A 522 9.23 21.45 19.67
CA PRO A 522 10.39 22.24 20.07
C PRO A 522 11.06 21.73 21.33
N GLY A 523 10.31 21.11 22.27
CA GLY A 523 10.87 20.51 23.48
C GLY A 523 11.79 19.32 23.19
N LYS A 524 11.44 18.49 22.20
CA LYS A 524 12.24 17.31 21.80
C LYS A 524 13.49 17.75 21.04
N HIS A 525 13.38 18.76 20.16
CA HIS A 525 14.54 19.36 19.50
C HIS A 525 15.50 20.03 20.50
N MET A 526 14.96 20.77 21.47
CA MET A 526 15.77 21.39 22.53
C MET A 526 16.50 20.35 23.38
N ALA A 527 15.83 19.26 23.75
CA ALA A 527 16.43 18.17 24.52
C ALA A 527 17.56 17.47 23.75
N ALA A 528 17.36 17.21 22.46
CA ALA A 528 18.38 16.64 21.59
C ALA A 528 19.60 17.58 21.43
N LEU A 529 19.36 18.88 21.22
CA LEU A 529 20.43 19.89 21.18
C LEU A 529 21.20 19.97 22.50
N LEU A 530 20.51 19.94 23.65
CA LEU A 530 21.15 19.95 24.97
C LEU A 530 22.02 18.71 25.20
N LEU A 531 21.58 17.54 24.72
CA LEU A 531 22.36 16.32 24.80
C LEU A 531 23.65 16.43 23.98
N GLU A 532 23.58 17.00 22.78
CA GLU A 532 24.74 17.15 21.91
C GLU A 532 25.73 18.20 22.42
N VAL A 533 25.23 19.30 22.97
CA VAL A 533 26.05 20.28 23.72
C VAL A 533 26.76 19.61 24.91
N SER A 534 26.11 18.68 25.60
CA SER A 534 26.71 17.99 26.75
C SER A 534 27.83 17.02 26.33
N LYS A 535 27.69 16.32 25.20
CA LYS A 535 28.75 15.49 24.60
C LYS A 535 29.95 16.34 24.18
N LEU A 536 29.72 17.43 23.46
CA LEU A 536 30.79 18.34 23.03
C LEU A 536 31.58 18.89 24.23
N ARG A 537 30.89 19.24 25.33
CA ARG A 537 31.55 19.66 26.58
C ARG A 537 32.40 18.56 27.23
N ARG A 538 32.05 17.29 27.04
CA ARG A 538 32.85 16.15 27.52
C ARG A 538 34.07 15.95 26.63
N GLU A 539 33.92 15.95 25.32
CA GLU A 539 35.04 15.83 24.37
C GLU A 539 36.06 16.96 24.53
N ILE A 540 35.60 18.20 24.70
CA ILE A 540 36.50 19.34 24.97
C ILE A 540 37.31 19.12 26.26
N ARG A 541 36.73 18.50 27.29
CA ARG A 541 37.46 18.18 28.54
C ARG A 541 38.51 17.10 28.29
N GLU A 542 38.14 16.04 27.57
CA GLU A 542 39.06 14.95 27.24
C GLU A 542 40.23 15.42 26.37
N LEU A 543 39.98 16.32 25.42
CA LEU A 543 41.02 16.94 24.59
C LEU A 543 41.96 17.79 25.43
N LYS A 544 41.44 18.61 26.35
CA LYS A 544 42.26 19.40 27.29
C LYS A 544 43.11 18.51 28.19
N ASP A 545 42.57 17.41 28.69
CA ASP A 545 43.32 16.45 29.52
C ASP A 545 44.45 15.78 28.73
N ARG A 546 44.23 15.47 27.44
CA ARG A 546 45.28 14.94 26.54
C ARG A 546 46.37 15.97 26.27
N GLU A 547 46.00 17.21 25.99
CA GLU A 547 46.95 18.31 25.78
C GLU A 547 47.82 18.55 27.03
N THR A 548 47.21 18.50 28.22
CA THR A 548 47.92 18.68 29.49
C THR A 548 48.92 17.54 29.75
N LYS A 549 48.54 16.29 29.41
CA LYS A 549 49.44 15.13 29.52
C LYS A 549 50.59 15.18 28.53
N MET A 550 50.36 15.66 27.30
CA MET A 550 51.43 15.87 26.31
C MET A 550 52.38 17.01 26.69
N SER A 551 51.89 18.02 27.43
CA SER A 551 52.72 19.15 27.90
C SER A 551 53.57 18.82 29.13
N GLN A 552 53.30 17.69 29.80
CA GLN A 552 54.01 17.21 30.99
C GLN A 552 54.98 16.04 30.70
N ALA A 553 54.89 15.46 29.50
CA ALA A 553 55.84 14.50 28.95
C ALA A 553 56.92 15.22 28.15
#